data_AF-A0A8J8C6Z4-F1
#
_entry.id   AF-A0A8J8C6Z4-F1
#
_cell.length_a   1.000
_cell.length_b   1.000
_cell.length_c   1.000
_cell.angle_alpha   90.00
_cell.angle_beta   90.00
_cell.angle_gamma   90.00
#
_symmetry.space_group_name_H-M   'P 1'
#
loop_
_entity.id
_entity.type
_entity.pdbx_description
1 polymer ?
#
loop_
_entity_poly.entity_id
_entity_poly.type
_entity_poly.pdbx_seq_one_letter_code
_entity_poly.pdbx_strand_id
1 'polypeptide(L)' 'MALDLNDEDLYRYTIIDLKELETKKVKCTCGKVFHYVGHKIICPKCKRIFSP' A
#
# COMPACT_ATOMS: atom_id res chain seq x y z
N MET A 1 -30.05 -15.61 -4.52
CA MET A 1 -29.65 -15.36 -3.12
C MET A 1 -29.17 -13.92 -3.09
N ALA A 2 -30.04 -12.99 -2.70
CA ALA A 2 -29.69 -11.58 -2.60
C ALA A 2 -28.86 -11.40 -1.33
N LEU A 3 -27.68 -10.78 -1.46
CA LEU A 3 -26.86 -10.41 -0.33
C LEU A 3 -27.45 -9.10 0.21
N ASP A 4 -28.25 -9.17 1.27
CA ASP A 4 -28.59 -8.04 2.13
C ASP A 4 -27.30 -7.59 2.84
N LEU A 5 -26.49 -6.81 2.13
CA LEU A 5 -25.35 -6.11 2.69
C LEU A 5 -25.91 -4.88 3.41
N ASN A 6 -26.05 -4.96 4.73
CA ASN A 6 -26.27 -3.79 5.58
C ASN A 6 -25.25 -2.70 5.19
N ASP A 7 -25.74 -1.58 4.66
CA ASP A 7 -24.94 -0.45 4.16
C ASP A 7 -23.83 0.00 5.12
N GLU A 8 -24.03 -0.12 6.44
CA GLU A 8 -23.06 0.25 7.47
C GLU A 8 -21.73 -0.52 7.39
N ASP A 9 -21.74 -1.81 7.01
CA ASP A 9 -20.50 -2.57 6.86
C ASP A 9 -19.73 -2.13 5.62
N LEU A 10 -20.41 -1.70 4.54
CA LEU A 10 -19.78 -1.24 3.31
C LEU A 10 -18.92 0.01 3.52
N TYR A 11 -19.34 0.93 4.39
CA TYR A 11 -18.58 2.15 4.72
C TYR A 11 -17.24 1.89 5.43
N ARG A 12 -17.03 0.68 5.96
CA ARG A 12 -15.76 0.29 6.59
C ARG A 12 -14.69 -0.10 5.57
N TYR A 13 -15.09 -0.33 4.32
CA TYR A 13 -14.20 -0.74 3.25
C TYR A 13 -13.87 0.46 2.37
N THR A 14 -12.58 0.73 2.20
CA THR A 14 -12.08 1.68 1.21
C THR A 14 -11.61 0.92 -0.01
N ILE A 15 -12.07 1.33 -1.19
CA ILE A 15 -11.58 0.78 -2.47
C ILE A 15 -10.32 1.56 -2.82
N ILE A 16 -9.18 0.90 -2.75
CA ILE A 16 -7.90 1.47 -3.20
C ILE A 16 -7.71 1.04 -4.66
N ASP A 17 -7.88 1.98 -5.59
CA ASP A 17 -7.50 1.76 -6.99
C ASP A 17 -5.97 1.69 -7.09
N LEU A 18 -5.44 0.51 -7.39
CA LEU A 18 -4.00 0.28 -7.51
C LEU A 18 -3.42 0.78 -8.84
N LYS A 19 -4.24 1.06 -9.86
CA LYS A 19 -3.79 1.55 -11.17
C LYS A 19 -3.52 3.05 -11.15
N GLU A 20 -4.34 3.81 -10.42
CA GLU A 20 -4.18 5.26 -10.27
C GLU A 20 -3.41 5.66 -9.01
N LEU A 21 -2.90 4.70 -8.25
CA LEU A 21 -2.17 4.95 -7.02
C LEU A 21 -0.85 5.66 -7.32
N GLU A 22 -0.72 6.92 -6.89
CA GLU A 22 0.54 7.65 -7.00
C GLU A 22 1.61 6.96 -6.14
N THR A 23 2.67 6.48 -6.78
CA THR A 23 3.79 5.82 -6.09
C THR A 23 5.04 6.66 -6.14
N LYS A 24 5.86 6.57 -5.09
CA LYS A 24 7.18 7.21 -5.02
C LYS A 24 8.27 6.17 -5.18
N LYS A 25 9.37 6.55 -5.83
CA LYS A 25 10.54 5.67 -6.04
C LYS A 25 11.57 5.91 -4.94
N VAL A 26 12.09 4.83 -4.36
CA VAL A 26 13.12 4.89 -3.32
C VAL A 26 14.24 3.88 -3.60
N LYS A 27 15.45 4.22 -3.16
CA LYS A 27 16.60 3.31 -3.15
C LYS A 27 16.91 2.93 -1.70
N CYS A 28 16.83 1.64 -1.40
CA CYS A 28 17.29 1.14 -0.09
C CYS A 28 18.83 1.11 -0.05
N THR A 29 19.40 1.14 1.14
CA THR A 29 20.85 1.02 1.40
C THR A 29 21.47 -0.25 0.83
N CYS A 30 20.69 -1.33 0.65
CA CYS A 30 21.15 -2.54 -0.04
C CYS A 30 21.25 -2.43 -1.57
N GLY A 31 20.96 -1.25 -2.12
CA GLY A 31 21.01 -0.95 -3.56
C GLY A 31 19.73 -1.27 -4.32
N LYS A 32 18.76 -1.99 -3.74
CA LYS A 32 17.48 -2.29 -4.38
C LYS A 32 16.65 -1.00 -4.53
N VAL A 33 16.16 -0.76 -5.75
CA VAL A 33 15.23 0.32 -6.07
C VAL A 33 13.82 -0.25 -6.24
N PHE A 34 12.83 0.38 -5.66
CA PHE A 34 11.43 -0.05 -5.73
C PHE A 34 10.47 1.13 -5.49
N HIS A 35 9.21 0.92 -5.84
CA HIS A 35 8.14 1.88 -5.59
C HIS A 35 7.47 1.59 -4.24
N TYR A 36 7.04 2.65 -3.56
CA TYR A 36 6.34 2.56 -2.28
C TYR A 36 5.21 3.59 -2.22
N VAL A 37 4.31 3.37 -1.26
CA VAL A 37 3.22 4.27 -0.88
C VAL A 37 3.18 4.43 0.62
N GLY A 38 2.65 5.56 1.11
CA GLY A 38 2.57 5.87 2.53
C GLY A 38 3.88 6.37 3.16
N HIS A 39 3.87 6.52 4.49
CA HIS A 39 4.95 7.15 5.25
C HIS A 39 6.05 6.19 5.73
N LYS A 40 5.76 4.88 5.81
CA LYS A 40 6.72 3.84 6.23
C LYS A 40 6.98 2.89 5.09
N ILE A 41 8.25 2.60 4.85
CA ILE A 41 8.75 1.80 3.74
C ILE A 41 9.38 0.54 4.29
N ILE A 42 9.05 -0.62 3.72
CA ILE A 42 9.77 -1.86 3.98
C ILE A 42 10.56 -2.28 2.75
N CYS A 43 11.87 -2.53 2.93
CA CYS A 43 12.67 -3.07 1.83
C CYS A 43 12.28 -4.53 1.57
N PRO A 44 11.91 -4.92 0.33
CA PRO A 44 11.52 -6.29 0.02
C PRO A 44 12.68 -7.30 0.15
N LYS A 45 13.93 -6.83 0.00
CA LYS A 45 15.12 -7.67 0.12
C LYS A 45 15.62 -7.77 1.56
N CYS A 46 15.77 -6.64 2.25
CA CYS A 46 16.36 -6.60 3.59
C CYS A 46 15.34 -6.78 4.72
N LYS A 47 14.04 -6.70 4.42
CA LYS A 47 12.94 -6.67 5.40
C LYS A 47 13.05 -5.54 6.45
N ARG A 48 13.93 -4.56 6.21
CA ARG A 48 14.11 -3.38 7.07
C ARG A 48 13.01 -2.37 6.82
N ILE A 49 12.49 -1.81 7.89
CA ILE A 49 11.51 -0.72 7.87
C ILE A 49 12.24 0.60 8.08
N PHE A 50 11.94 1.59 7.25
CA PHE A 50 12.52 2.93 7.33
C PHE A 50 11.51 3.95 6.77
N SER A 51 11.80 5.23 6.99
CA SER A 51 11.04 6.34 6.41
C SER A 51 11.90 6.99 5.32
N PRO A 52 11.28 7.52 4.25
CA PRO A 52 11.99 8.25 3.20
C PRO A 52 12.69 9.51 3.72
#